data_AF-A0A2V9XN06-F1
#
_entry.id   AF-A0A2V9XN06-F1
#
_cell.length_a   1.000
_cell.length_b   1.000
_cell.length_c   1.000
_cell.angle_alpha   90.00
_cell.angle_beta   90.00
_cell.angle_gamma   90.00
#
_symmetry.space_group_name_H-M   'P 1'
#
loop_
_entity.id
_entity.type
_entity.pdbx_description
1 polymer ?
#
loop_
_entity_poly.entity_id
_entity_poly.type
_entity_poly.pdbx_seq_one_letter_code
_entity_poly.pdbx_strand_id
1 'polypeptide(L)'
;MKDNRTSHYFHAEAHALTGKLKLPFEEQIKKQAFVKLEGQLADLPDEERAQRNYFSQHAKDFRLEGIISYTAAHTQVSGHTSDKHDGASVTLATSVVEDLNVLNVVTADRVVAQISTTHFPDEYSPHVTFLGTHFENLRIARHKAEPYLKLDLAGQRPAGKDAMSVDQNADLMSAVKAQYQRLKTALESLAGEDRKKMRLTDADGLLAKKYHGFILNHAEIQEQASTARKNYSKWDGVTCSLVENVEIKNISAKAADGVSIQIPPPAKSFGHVIHIPDFGNIFLAELTVNHNSYKLTMIRLELGCLAAGSASLATCNVNGRGSGGSVTP
;
A
#
# COMPACT_ATOMS: atom_id res chain seq x y z
N MET A 1 34.20 -4.42 27.49
CA MET A 1 33.48 -3.46 26.63
C MET A 1 32.00 -3.74 26.79
N LYS A 2 31.20 -2.77 27.21
CA LYS A 2 29.73 -2.94 27.27
C LYS A 2 29.23 -3.04 25.84
N ASP A 3 28.67 -4.19 25.50
CA ASP A 3 28.07 -4.52 24.21
C ASP A 3 26.89 -3.54 24.00
N ASN A 4 27.14 -2.43 23.29
CA ASN A 4 26.15 -1.36 23.12
C ASN A 4 25.18 -1.74 22.00
N ARG A 5 24.61 -2.97 22.08
CA ARG A 5 23.59 -3.45 21.16
C ARG A 5 22.37 -2.58 21.35
N THR A 6 22.16 -1.65 20.42
CA THR A 6 20.96 -0.83 20.34
C THR A 6 19.75 -1.77 20.23
N SER A 7 18.87 -1.75 21.24
CA SER A 7 17.67 -2.60 21.29
C SER A 7 16.66 -2.18 20.21
N HIS A 8 16.80 -2.66 18.98
CA HIS A 8 15.85 -2.37 17.92
C HIS A 8 14.51 -3.07 18.20
N TYR A 9 13.40 -2.33 18.07
CA TYR A 9 12.06 -2.89 18.17
C TYR A 9 11.54 -3.17 16.77
N PHE A 10 11.44 -4.45 16.43
CA PHE A 10 10.90 -4.89 15.14
C PHE A 10 9.37 -4.88 15.19
N HIS A 11 8.74 -4.26 14.20
CA HIS A 11 7.33 -4.47 13.90
C HIS A 11 7.13 -4.66 12.40
N ALA A 12 6.59 -5.81 12.04
CA ALA A 12 6.17 -6.09 10.67
C ALA A 12 4.85 -6.84 10.70
N GLU A 13 3.96 -6.52 9.77
CA GLU A 13 2.66 -7.16 9.60
C GLU A 13 2.41 -7.39 8.11
N ALA A 14 1.87 -8.55 7.76
CA ALA A 14 1.40 -8.82 6.41
C ALA A 14 0.09 -9.61 6.43
N HIS A 15 -0.78 -9.32 5.47
CA HIS A 15 -1.97 -10.12 5.17
C HIS A 15 -2.30 -10.07 3.68
N ALA A 16 -2.88 -11.15 3.18
CA ALA A 16 -3.19 -11.34 1.77
C ALA A 16 -4.50 -10.67 1.35
N LEU A 17 -5.54 -10.80 2.17
CA LEU A 17 -6.87 -10.26 1.90
C LEU A 17 -7.56 -9.87 3.20
N THR A 18 -8.23 -8.72 3.21
CA THR A 18 -9.20 -8.33 4.24
C THR A 18 -10.28 -7.47 3.59
N GLY A 19 -11.47 -7.41 4.16
CA GLY A 19 -12.53 -6.59 3.57
C GLY A 19 -13.83 -6.63 4.34
N LYS A 20 -14.73 -5.72 4.00
CA LYS A 20 -16.09 -5.66 4.49
C LYS A 20 -17.03 -5.50 3.31
N LEU A 21 -17.85 -6.50 3.05
CA LEU A 21 -18.94 -6.46 2.07
C LEU A 21 -20.25 -6.14 2.79
N LYS A 22 -21.12 -5.40 2.11
CA LYS A 22 -22.45 -4.99 2.60
C LYS A 22 -23.58 -5.57 1.75
N LEU A 23 -23.32 -5.82 0.48
CA LEU A 23 -24.24 -6.46 -0.45
C LEU A 23 -23.55 -7.64 -1.14
N PRO A 24 -24.30 -8.66 -1.59
CA PRO A 24 -25.72 -8.87 -1.32
C PRO A 24 -26.02 -9.33 0.13
N PHE A 25 -24.98 -9.58 0.92
CA PHE A 25 -25.03 -9.90 2.34
C PHE A 25 -23.92 -9.11 3.06
N GLU A 26 -24.07 -8.88 4.37
CA GLU A 26 -23.02 -8.27 5.18
C GLU A 26 -22.02 -9.34 5.62
N GLU A 27 -20.77 -9.23 5.14
CA GLU A 27 -19.70 -10.18 5.45
C GLU A 27 -18.41 -9.44 5.78
N GLN A 28 -17.76 -9.87 6.85
CA GLN A 28 -16.44 -9.39 7.25
C GLN A 28 -15.39 -10.43 6.90
N ILE A 29 -14.63 -10.16 5.84
CA ILE A 29 -13.46 -10.98 5.49
C ILE A 29 -12.36 -10.67 6.49
N LYS A 30 -12.07 -11.63 7.39
CA LYS A 30 -10.92 -11.57 8.31
C LYS A 30 -9.62 -11.59 7.52
N LYS A 31 -8.54 -11.07 8.11
CA LYS A 31 -7.20 -11.06 7.50
C LYS A 31 -6.76 -12.48 7.13
N GLN A 32 -6.69 -12.76 5.83
CA GLN A 32 -6.22 -14.02 5.28
C GLN A 32 -4.69 -14.07 5.24
N ALA A 33 -4.11 -15.25 5.50
CA ALA A 33 -2.67 -15.43 5.65
C ALA A 33 -2.05 -14.33 6.54
N PHE A 34 -2.64 -14.06 7.70
CA PHE A 34 -2.15 -13.01 8.58
C PHE A 34 -0.89 -13.44 9.33
N VAL A 35 0.11 -12.58 9.34
CA VAL A 35 1.33 -12.77 10.13
C VAL A 35 1.79 -11.44 10.72
N LYS A 36 2.38 -11.50 11.92
CA LYS A 36 2.86 -10.32 12.65
C LYS A 36 4.14 -10.66 13.43
N LEU A 37 5.12 -9.78 13.32
CA LEU A 37 6.34 -9.73 14.10
C LEU A 37 6.27 -8.51 15.01
N GLU A 38 6.46 -8.70 16.32
CA GLU A 38 6.56 -7.62 17.30
C GLU A 38 7.54 -7.99 18.41
N GLY A 39 8.51 -7.11 18.68
CA GLY A 39 9.36 -7.25 19.86
C GLY A 39 10.78 -6.73 19.69
N GLN A 40 11.49 -6.67 20.81
CA GLN A 40 12.93 -6.48 20.84
C GLN A 40 13.59 -7.86 20.81
N LEU A 41 14.58 -8.03 19.94
CA LEU A 41 15.30 -9.29 19.79
C LEU A 41 16.69 -9.27 20.45
N ALA A 42 17.16 -8.11 20.91
CA ALA A 42 18.54 -7.90 21.37
C ALA A 42 18.90 -8.67 22.65
N ASP A 43 17.93 -8.89 23.54
CA ASP A 43 18.12 -9.52 24.84
C ASP A 43 17.76 -11.02 24.86
N LEU A 44 17.36 -11.58 23.71
CA LEU A 44 16.98 -12.98 23.60
C LEU A 44 18.20 -13.87 23.29
N PRO A 45 18.26 -15.11 23.83
CA PRO A 45 19.23 -16.12 23.43
C PRO A 45 19.17 -16.39 21.91
N ASP A 46 20.28 -16.86 21.33
CA ASP A 46 20.40 -17.06 19.88
C ASP A 46 19.29 -17.96 19.28
N GLU A 47 18.94 -19.04 19.96
CA GLU A 47 17.88 -19.95 19.54
C GLU A 47 16.49 -19.28 19.56
N GLU A 48 16.18 -18.51 20.62
CA GLU A 48 14.90 -17.81 20.75
C GLU A 48 14.79 -16.64 19.75
N ARG A 49 15.92 -15.97 19.50
CA ARG A 49 16.04 -14.92 18.48
C ARG A 49 15.82 -15.48 17.08
N ALA A 50 16.39 -16.65 16.76
CA ALA A 50 16.18 -17.33 15.48
C ALA A 50 14.74 -17.83 15.28
N GLN A 51 14.02 -18.13 16.36
CA GLN A 51 12.59 -18.51 16.27
C GLN A 51 11.65 -17.31 16.16
N ARG A 52 12.08 -16.13 16.63
CA ARG A 52 11.25 -14.92 16.68
C ARG A 52 11.60 -13.86 15.65
N ASN A 53 12.60 -14.10 14.80
CA ASN A 53 13.02 -13.16 13.76
C ASN A 53 12.33 -13.37 12.41
N TYR A 54 11.57 -14.45 12.24
CA TYR A 54 10.92 -14.80 10.99
C TYR A 54 9.59 -15.51 11.25
N PHE A 55 8.54 -15.07 10.57
CA PHE A 55 7.25 -15.76 10.57
C PHE A 55 6.68 -15.78 9.14
N SER A 56 6.01 -16.87 8.79
CA SER A 56 5.32 -17.00 7.50
C SER A 56 3.98 -17.70 7.66
N GLN A 57 3.00 -17.33 6.83
CA GLN A 57 1.69 -17.94 6.78
C GLN A 57 1.26 -18.15 5.32
N HIS A 58 0.50 -19.22 5.08
CA HIS A 58 -0.08 -19.51 3.78
C HIS A 58 -1.59 -19.67 3.88
N ALA A 59 -2.30 -19.33 2.81
CA ALA A 59 -3.71 -19.65 2.60
C ALA A 59 -3.90 -20.14 1.15
N LYS A 60 -4.87 -21.01 0.92
CA LYS A 60 -5.17 -21.57 -0.40
C LYS A 60 -6.67 -21.59 -0.64
N ASP A 61 -7.05 -21.56 -1.92
CA ASP A 61 -8.42 -21.79 -2.42
C ASP A 61 -9.48 -20.92 -1.72
N PHE A 62 -9.17 -19.65 -1.48
CA PHE A 62 -10.14 -18.73 -0.92
C PHE A 62 -11.19 -18.37 -1.97
N ARG A 63 -12.46 -18.49 -1.61
CA ARG A 63 -13.58 -18.06 -2.44
C ARG A 63 -14.70 -17.55 -1.56
N LEU A 64 -15.18 -16.35 -1.87
CA LEU A 64 -16.36 -15.77 -1.24
C LEU A 64 -17.43 -15.52 -2.31
N GLU A 65 -18.42 -16.42 -2.40
CA GLU A 65 -19.64 -16.30 -3.23
C GLU A 65 -19.42 -15.82 -4.68
N GLY A 66 -18.27 -16.15 -5.27
CA GLY A 66 -17.89 -15.69 -6.62
C GLY A 66 -17.56 -14.18 -6.72
N ILE A 67 -17.54 -13.46 -5.60
CA ILE A 67 -17.19 -12.05 -5.52
C ILE A 67 -15.68 -11.86 -5.55
N ILE A 68 -14.98 -12.52 -4.63
CA ILE A 68 -13.51 -12.49 -4.53
C ILE A 68 -13.01 -13.92 -4.39
N SER A 69 -11.95 -14.25 -5.12
CA SER A 69 -11.21 -15.50 -4.97
C SER A 69 -9.73 -15.34 -5.29
N TYR A 70 -8.92 -16.27 -4.77
CA TYR A 70 -7.53 -16.49 -5.16
C TYR A 70 -7.17 -17.98 -4.97
N THR A 71 -6.21 -18.50 -5.75
CA THR A 71 -5.74 -19.90 -5.61
C THR A 71 -4.78 -20.05 -4.45
N ALA A 72 -3.84 -19.11 -4.29
CA ALA A 72 -2.86 -19.15 -3.22
C ALA A 72 -2.52 -17.76 -2.69
N ALA A 73 -2.14 -17.73 -1.42
CA ALA A 73 -1.64 -16.54 -0.76
C ALA A 73 -0.52 -16.92 0.20
N HIS A 74 0.52 -16.10 0.24
CA HIS A 74 1.66 -16.26 1.14
C HIS A 74 2.04 -14.92 1.74
N THR A 75 2.31 -14.93 3.04
CA THR A 75 2.86 -13.79 3.75
C THR A 75 4.06 -14.21 4.56
N GLN A 76 5.03 -13.31 4.65
CA GLN A 76 6.20 -13.48 5.52
C GLN A 76 6.62 -12.14 6.09
N VAL A 77 7.13 -12.19 7.31
CA VAL A 77 7.73 -11.05 7.99
C VAL A 77 9.03 -11.48 8.62
N SER A 78 10.02 -10.59 8.61
CA SER A 78 11.29 -10.84 9.28
C SER A 78 11.92 -9.58 9.86
N GLY A 79 12.77 -9.77 10.87
CA GLY A 79 13.51 -8.71 11.55
C GLY A 79 14.85 -9.24 12.03
N HIS A 80 15.96 -8.72 11.52
CA HIS A 80 17.30 -9.20 11.86
C HIS A 80 18.35 -8.07 11.85
N THR A 81 19.51 -8.32 12.45
CA THR A 81 20.68 -7.45 12.30
C THR A 81 21.29 -7.65 10.92
N SER A 82 21.68 -6.57 10.24
CA SER A 82 22.28 -6.65 8.92
C SER A 82 23.70 -7.22 8.99
N ASP A 83 24.00 -8.19 8.12
CA ASP A 83 25.38 -8.68 7.94
C ASP A 83 26.22 -7.73 7.05
N LYS A 84 25.56 -6.83 6.32
CA LYS A 84 26.23 -5.91 5.37
C LYS A 84 26.65 -4.60 6.02
N HIS A 85 25.95 -4.20 7.08
CA HIS A 85 26.12 -2.91 7.74
C HIS A 85 26.12 -3.13 9.24
N ASP A 86 27.28 -2.90 9.86
CA ASP A 86 27.46 -3.11 11.29
C ASP A 86 26.44 -2.31 12.11
N GLY A 87 25.83 -2.96 13.09
CA GLY A 87 24.78 -2.41 13.95
C GLY A 87 23.44 -2.08 13.26
N ALA A 88 23.29 -2.27 11.94
CA ALA A 88 22.04 -1.96 11.27
C ALA A 88 20.97 -3.04 11.52
N SER A 89 19.70 -2.65 11.58
CA SER A 89 18.57 -3.56 11.73
C SER A 89 17.66 -3.51 10.51
N VAL A 90 17.32 -4.67 9.96
CA VAL A 90 16.48 -4.81 8.77
C VAL A 90 15.15 -5.43 9.14
N THR A 91 14.07 -4.79 8.72
CA THR A 91 12.69 -5.31 8.84
C THR A 91 12.12 -5.51 7.45
N LEU A 92 11.54 -6.68 7.19
CA LEU A 92 10.93 -7.04 5.91
C LEU A 92 9.51 -7.53 6.13
N ALA A 93 8.57 -7.08 5.29
CA ALA A 93 7.25 -7.66 5.15
C ALA A 93 6.98 -7.96 3.67
N THR A 94 6.42 -9.14 3.39
CA THR A 94 6.00 -9.54 2.05
C THR A 94 4.59 -10.14 2.11
N SER A 95 3.76 -9.80 1.13
CA SER A 95 2.43 -10.35 0.94
C SER A 95 2.20 -10.64 -0.53
N VAL A 96 1.82 -11.87 -0.85
CA VAL A 96 1.63 -12.38 -2.20
C VAL A 96 0.23 -12.96 -2.32
N VAL A 97 -0.46 -12.60 -3.40
CA VAL A 97 -1.75 -13.20 -3.81
C VAL A 97 -1.61 -13.71 -5.25
N GLU A 98 -1.96 -14.95 -5.49
CA GLU A 98 -1.85 -15.65 -6.77
C GLU A 98 -3.24 -16.01 -7.33
N ASP A 99 -3.40 -15.88 -8.65
CA ASP A 99 -4.66 -16.08 -9.38
C ASP A 99 -5.84 -15.29 -8.79
N LEU A 100 -5.61 -14.01 -8.53
CA LEU A 100 -6.64 -13.13 -8.02
C LEU A 100 -7.77 -12.97 -9.04
N ASN A 101 -9.00 -13.11 -8.58
CA ASN A 101 -10.20 -12.77 -9.32
C ASN A 101 -11.20 -12.03 -8.42
N VAL A 102 -11.61 -10.84 -8.86
CA VAL A 102 -12.70 -10.08 -8.27
C VAL A 102 -13.78 -9.83 -9.32
N LEU A 103 -14.90 -10.55 -9.19
CA LEU A 103 -16.07 -10.48 -10.08
C LEU A 103 -15.76 -10.62 -11.58
N ASN A 104 -14.62 -11.23 -11.95
CA ASN A 104 -14.06 -11.27 -13.31
C ASN A 104 -13.74 -9.90 -13.91
N VAL A 105 -13.72 -8.85 -13.09
CA VAL A 105 -13.40 -7.48 -13.48
C VAL A 105 -11.95 -7.16 -13.14
N VAL A 106 -11.49 -7.47 -11.92
CA VAL A 106 -10.09 -7.28 -11.53
C VAL A 106 -9.45 -8.65 -11.41
N THR A 107 -8.51 -8.95 -12.30
CA THR A 107 -7.78 -10.22 -12.26
C THR A 107 -6.28 -9.98 -12.33
N ALA A 108 -5.50 -10.84 -11.69
CA ALA A 108 -4.04 -10.82 -11.81
C ALA A 108 -3.51 -12.23 -11.53
N ASP A 109 -2.48 -12.64 -12.27
CA ASP A 109 -1.83 -13.94 -12.02
C ASP A 109 -1.06 -13.86 -10.69
N ARG A 110 -0.47 -12.69 -10.40
CA ARG A 110 0.23 -12.44 -9.15
C ARG A 110 0.23 -10.99 -8.73
N VAL A 111 0.07 -10.74 -7.44
CA VAL A 111 0.19 -9.42 -6.82
C VAL A 111 1.13 -9.52 -5.64
N VAL A 112 2.24 -8.78 -5.68
CA VAL A 112 3.29 -8.84 -4.66
C VAL A 112 3.49 -7.47 -4.03
N ALA A 113 3.24 -7.37 -2.72
CA ALA A 113 3.71 -6.27 -1.89
C ALA A 113 4.97 -6.71 -1.17
N GLN A 114 6.03 -5.91 -1.24
CA GLN A 114 7.22 -6.11 -0.44
C GLN A 114 7.76 -4.76 0.04
N ILE A 115 7.93 -4.62 1.35
CA ILE A 115 8.56 -3.46 1.96
C ILE A 115 9.72 -3.94 2.82
N SER A 116 10.88 -3.33 2.65
CA SER A 116 12.01 -3.50 3.56
C SER A 116 12.42 -2.15 4.12
N THR A 117 12.63 -2.08 5.43
CA THR A 117 13.25 -0.94 6.10
C THR A 117 14.61 -1.36 6.66
N THR A 118 15.57 -0.45 6.59
CA THR A 118 16.89 -0.60 7.22
C THR A 118 17.14 0.57 8.14
N HIS A 119 17.45 0.28 9.40
CA HIS A 119 17.84 1.25 10.41
C HIS A 119 19.34 1.18 10.61
N PHE A 120 20.05 2.22 10.22
CA PHE A 120 21.46 2.36 10.52
C PHE A 120 21.67 2.88 11.94
N PRO A 121 22.79 2.52 12.59
CA PRO A 121 23.24 3.19 13.80
C PRO A 121 23.34 4.70 13.58
N ASP A 122 23.05 5.49 14.61
CA ASP A 122 23.08 6.96 14.60
C ASP A 122 22.11 7.65 13.63
N GLU A 123 21.29 6.88 12.90
CA GLU A 123 20.23 7.38 12.04
C GLU A 123 18.85 7.15 12.65
N TYR A 124 18.02 8.20 12.59
CA TYR A 124 16.66 8.14 13.13
C TYR A 124 15.62 7.64 12.13
N SER A 125 15.76 8.02 10.86
CA SER A 125 14.83 7.63 9.80
C SER A 125 15.34 6.39 9.08
N PRO A 126 14.50 5.36 8.84
CA PRO A 126 14.92 4.20 8.07
C PRO A 126 15.18 4.55 6.60
N HIS A 127 16.04 3.75 5.99
CA HIS A 127 16.06 3.57 4.55
C HIS A 127 14.95 2.60 4.17
N VAL A 128 14.16 2.94 3.15
CA VAL A 128 13.02 2.12 2.72
C VAL A 128 13.16 1.74 1.27
N THR A 129 12.86 0.48 0.94
CA THR A 129 12.83 -0.02 -0.43
C THR A 129 11.59 -0.86 -0.71
N PHE A 130 11.15 -0.81 -1.96
CA PHE A 130 10.01 -1.54 -2.49
C PHE A 130 10.40 -2.51 -3.62
N LEU A 131 11.69 -2.87 -3.75
CA LEU A 131 12.25 -3.56 -4.92
C LEU A 131 11.51 -4.84 -5.36
N GLY A 132 10.93 -5.62 -4.44
CA GLY A 132 10.16 -6.81 -4.78
C GLY A 132 8.69 -6.58 -5.14
N THR A 133 8.21 -5.33 -5.09
CA THR A 133 6.81 -4.99 -5.31
C THR A 133 6.47 -4.95 -6.80
N HIS A 134 5.46 -5.72 -7.22
CA HIS A 134 5.03 -5.76 -8.62
C HIS A 134 3.64 -6.41 -8.81
N PHE A 135 3.14 -6.32 -10.05
CA PHE A 135 1.96 -7.03 -10.54
C PHE A 135 2.34 -7.92 -11.72
N GLU A 136 1.80 -9.12 -11.80
CA GLU A 136 1.90 -10.01 -12.96
C GLU A 136 0.52 -10.14 -13.62
N ASN A 137 0.44 -9.84 -14.92
CA ASN A 137 -0.76 -9.96 -15.75
C ASN A 137 -2.02 -9.30 -15.16
N LEU A 138 -1.89 -8.11 -14.55
CA LEU A 138 -3.04 -7.35 -14.07
C LEU A 138 -3.97 -7.02 -15.24
N ARG A 139 -5.26 -7.29 -15.05
CA ARG A 139 -6.31 -6.98 -16.02
C ARG A 139 -7.50 -6.31 -15.35
N ILE A 140 -8.07 -5.39 -16.12
CA ILE A 140 -9.24 -4.61 -15.75
C ILE A 140 -10.30 -4.83 -16.82
N ALA A 141 -11.40 -5.48 -16.46
CA ALA A 141 -12.44 -5.93 -17.38
C ALA A 141 -11.85 -6.69 -18.60
N ARG A 142 -10.88 -7.59 -18.35
CA ARG A 142 -10.09 -8.36 -19.34
C ARG A 142 -9.03 -7.57 -20.13
N HIS A 143 -9.05 -6.24 -20.09
CA HIS A 143 -8.01 -5.40 -20.69
C HIS A 143 -6.73 -5.51 -19.89
N LYS A 144 -5.58 -5.67 -20.56
CA LYS A 144 -4.28 -5.67 -19.88
C LYS A 144 -4.03 -4.28 -19.29
N ALA A 145 -3.78 -4.22 -17.99
CA ALA A 145 -3.42 -3.00 -17.28
C ALA A 145 -1.95 -3.07 -16.87
N GLU A 146 -1.18 -2.03 -17.22
CA GLU A 146 0.25 -1.93 -16.97
C GLU A 146 0.52 -0.72 -16.05
N PRO A 147 0.61 -0.94 -14.73
CA PRO A 147 0.96 0.11 -13.78
C PRO A 147 2.46 0.43 -13.87
N TYR A 148 2.81 1.70 -13.95
CA TYR A 148 4.19 2.17 -13.84
C TYR A 148 4.55 2.43 -12.37
N LEU A 149 5.41 1.58 -11.80
CA LEU A 149 5.81 1.63 -10.39
C LEU A 149 7.09 2.45 -10.19
N LYS A 150 7.01 3.46 -9.34
CA LYS A 150 8.14 4.23 -8.81
C LYS A 150 8.62 3.63 -7.50
N LEU A 151 9.47 2.60 -7.59
CA LEU A 151 9.95 1.84 -6.42
C LEU A 151 10.97 2.60 -5.57
N ASP A 152 11.46 3.74 -6.05
CA ASP A 152 12.33 4.69 -5.37
C ASP A 152 11.55 5.91 -4.83
N LEU A 153 10.22 5.83 -4.70
CA LEU A 153 9.36 6.94 -4.27
C LEU A 153 9.81 7.60 -2.95
N ALA A 154 10.31 6.81 -2.00
CA ALA A 154 10.82 7.32 -0.73
C ALA A 154 12.08 8.19 -0.90
N GLY A 155 12.80 8.01 -2.00
CA GLY A 155 14.00 8.76 -2.38
C GLY A 155 15.11 8.71 -1.33
N GLN A 156 15.86 9.80 -1.26
CA GLN A 156 16.86 10.02 -0.22
C GLN A 156 16.21 10.25 1.13
N ARG A 157 16.91 9.79 2.18
CA ARG A 157 16.51 9.97 3.56
C ARG A 157 16.36 11.47 3.87
N PRO A 158 15.27 11.88 4.55
CA PRO A 158 15.21 13.24 5.08
C PRO A 158 16.21 13.44 6.22
N ALA A 159 16.75 14.65 6.33
CA ALA A 159 17.50 15.06 7.53
C ALA A 159 16.57 15.11 8.76
N GLY A 160 17.08 14.74 9.93
CA GLY A 160 16.36 14.82 11.21
C GLY A 160 15.88 13.48 11.78
N LYS A 161 14.92 13.57 12.72
CA LYS A 161 14.48 12.47 13.60
C LYS A 161 13.26 11.67 13.09
N ASP A 162 12.69 12.05 11.95
CA ASP A 162 11.44 11.50 11.43
C ASP A 162 11.57 11.12 9.95
N ALA A 163 11.08 9.94 9.57
CA ALA A 163 11.02 9.48 8.19
C ALA A 163 9.96 10.23 7.37
N MET A 164 8.99 10.81 8.05
CA MET A 164 8.05 11.81 7.53
C MET A 164 8.55 13.21 7.88
N SER A 165 9.78 13.55 7.50
CA SER A 165 10.14 14.96 7.53
C SER A 165 9.23 15.69 6.56
N VAL A 166 8.34 16.52 7.11
CA VAL A 166 7.38 17.31 6.35
C VAL A 166 8.09 18.47 5.61
N ASP A 167 9.43 18.48 5.60
CA ASP A 167 10.23 19.34 4.76
C ASP A 167 9.80 19.20 3.30
N GLN A 168 9.50 20.33 2.66
CA GLN A 168 9.06 20.39 1.28
C GLN A 168 10.12 19.85 0.30
N ASN A 169 11.39 19.84 0.74
CA ASN A 169 12.53 19.39 -0.05
C ASN A 169 12.82 17.89 0.13
N ALA A 170 12.12 17.19 1.02
CA ALA A 170 12.27 15.74 1.13
C ALA A 170 11.68 15.06 -0.12
N ASP A 171 12.43 14.12 -0.70
CA ASP A 171 12.06 13.44 -1.95
C ASP A 171 10.66 12.84 -1.91
N LEU A 172 10.30 12.19 -0.79
CA LEU A 172 8.97 11.64 -0.56
C LEU A 172 7.88 12.71 -0.68
N MET A 173 8.01 13.82 0.07
CA MET A 173 6.99 14.88 0.11
C MET A 173 6.85 15.59 -1.24
N SER A 174 7.96 15.81 -1.94
CA SER A 174 7.98 16.32 -3.31
C SER A 174 7.23 15.38 -4.27
N ALA A 175 7.47 14.06 -4.15
CA ALA A 175 6.78 13.06 -4.96
C ALA A 175 5.28 12.99 -4.65
N VAL A 176 4.88 13.05 -3.38
CA VAL A 176 3.46 13.11 -2.99
C VAL A 176 2.80 14.37 -3.57
N LYS A 177 3.46 15.54 -3.49
CA LYS A 177 2.95 16.79 -4.04
C LYS A 177 2.71 16.67 -5.54
N ALA A 178 3.69 16.13 -6.28
CA ALA A 178 3.57 15.93 -7.71
C ALA A 178 2.42 14.97 -8.07
N GLN A 179 2.26 13.87 -7.33
CA GLN A 179 1.16 12.93 -7.54
C GLN A 179 -0.21 13.56 -7.27
N TYR A 180 -0.35 14.35 -6.20
CA TYR A 180 -1.61 15.03 -5.88
C TYR A 180 -2.00 16.04 -6.95
N GLN A 181 -1.03 16.82 -7.46
CA GLN A 181 -1.29 17.76 -8.55
C GLN A 181 -1.73 17.04 -9.82
N ARG A 182 -1.06 15.94 -10.20
CA ARG A 182 -1.48 15.13 -11.36
C ARG A 182 -2.90 14.59 -11.19
N LEU A 183 -3.23 14.07 -10.02
CA LEU A 183 -4.57 13.55 -9.73
C LEU A 183 -5.61 14.66 -9.80
N LYS A 184 -5.33 15.82 -9.21
CA LYS A 184 -6.19 17.00 -9.27
C LYS A 184 -6.44 17.44 -10.72
N THR A 185 -5.40 17.63 -11.52
CA THR A 185 -5.52 18.01 -12.93
C THR A 185 -6.31 16.99 -13.74
N ALA A 186 -6.05 15.69 -13.53
CA ALA A 186 -6.77 14.64 -14.23
C ALA A 186 -8.26 14.63 -13.85
N LEU A 187 -8.59 14.85 -12.57
CA LEU A 187 -9.98 14.98 -12.10
C LEU A 187 -10.68 16.24 -12.62
N GLU A 188 -9.97 17.36 -12.71
CA GLU A 188 -10.50 18.63 -13.27
C GLU A 188 -10.76 18.55 -14.77
N SER A 189 -10.02 17.71 -15.50
CA SER A 189 -10.22 17.48 -16.93
C SER A 189 -11.46 16.64 -17.27
N LEU A 190 -12.12 16.03 -16.27
CA LEU A 190 -13.33 15.24 -16.49
C LEU A 190 -14.56 16.12 -16.74
N ALA A 191 -15.35 15.76 -17.76
CA ALA A 191 -16.64 16.37 -18.00
C ALA A 191 -17.59 16.19 -16.78
N GLY A 192 -18.47 17.17 -16.54
CA GLY A 192 -19.33 17.20 -15.35
C GLY A 192 -20.24 15.97 -15.16
N GLU A 193 -20.70 15.35 -16.25
CA GLU A 193 -21.48 14.10 -16.18
C GLU A 193 -20.63 12.88 -15.82
N ASP A 194 -19.41 12.78 -16.36
CA ASP A 194 -18.46 11.73 -15.99
C ASP A 194 -18.13 11.83 -14.51
N ARG A 195 -17.84 13.04 -14.02
CA ARG A 195 -17.53 13.27 -12.61
C ARG A 195 -18.66 12.84 -11.67
N LYS A 196 -19.93 13.08 -12.04
CA LYS A 196 -21.13 12.63 -11.30
C LYS A 196 -21.29 11.10 -11.31
N LYS A 197 -21.17 10.47 -12.48
CA LYS A 197 -21.27 8.99 -12.62
C LYS A 197 -20.21 8.26 -11.80
N MET A 198 -19.04 8.88 -11.68
CA MET A 198 -17.91 8.33 -10.94
C MET A 198 -18.03 8.47 -9.41
N ARG A 199 -19.10 9.12 -8.91
CA ARG A 199 -19.26 9.47 -7.49
C ARG A 199 -18.05 10.23 -6.93
N LEU A 200 -17.39 11.02 -7.77
CA LEU A 200 -16.24 11.87 -7.42
C LEU A 200 -16.67 13.27 -6.95
N THR A 201 -17.98 13.54 -6.86
CA THR A 201 -18.58 14.86 -6.62
C THR A 201 -18.93 15.18 -5.19
N ASP A 202 -18.70 14.28 -4.24
CA ASP A 202 -18.81 14.67 -2.85
C ASP A 202 -17.68 15.68 -2.61
N ALA A 203 -18.02 16.94 -2.32
CA ALA A 203 -17.06 17.92 -1.83
C ALA A 203 -16.40 17.44 -0.52
N ASP A 204 -17.01 16.42 0.13
CA ASP A 204 -16.53 15.59 1.25
C ASP A 204 -16.01 14.20 0.82
N GLY A 205 -15.75 13.99 -0.46
CA GLY A 205 -15.54 12.68 -1.06
C GLY A 205 -14.34 11.95 -0.47
N LEU A 206 -14.51 10.63 -0.27
CA LEU A 206 -13.50 9.70 0.28
C LEU A 206 -12.09 9.94 -0.26
N LEU A 207 -11.95 10.30 -1.54
CA LEU A 207 -10.67 10.65 -2.15
C LEU A 207 -10.10 11.97 -1.66
N ALA A 208 -10.86 13.06 -1.68
CA ALA A 208 -10.39 14.35 -1.22
C ALA A 208 -9.99 14.27 0.25
N LYS A 209 -10.79 13.61 1.09
CA LYS A 209 -10.42 13.40 2.50
C LYS A 209 -9.15 12.55 2.66
N LYS A 210 -9.01 11.46 1.90
CA LYS A 210 -7.85 10.55 1.98
C LYS A 210 -6.56 11.18 1.45
N TYR A 211 -6.66 12.02 0.43
CA TYR A 211 -5.55 12.69 -0.23
C TYR A 211 -5.44 14.16 0.16
N HIS A 212 -5.90 14.55 1.36
CA HIS A 212 -5.74 15.89 1.94
C HIS A 212 -6.18 17.03 0.99
N GLY A 213 -7.35 16.90 0.36
CA GLY A 213 -7.88 17.84 -0.62
C GLY A 213 -7.03 17.98 -1.89
N PHE A 214 -6.11 17.04 -2.14
CA PHE A 214 -5.05 17.12 -3.15
C PHE A 214 -4.10 18.32 -2.93
N ILE A 215 -4.06 18.87 -1.72
CA ILE A 215 -3.21 19.99 -1.33
C ILE A 215 -2.44 19.59 -0.07
N LEU A 216 -1.13 19.41 -0.21
CA LEU A 216 -0.28 19.18 0.96
C LEU A 216 -0.05 20.50 1.69
N ASN A 217 -0.84 20.73 2.75
CA ASN A 217 -0.56 21.79 3.71
C ASN A 217 0.48 21.28 4.72
N HIS A 218 1.75 21.52 4.44
CA HIS A 218 2.88 21.05 5.25
C HIS A 218 2.77 21.50 6.72
N ALA A 219 2.33 22.73 6.97
CA ALA A 219 2.19 23.26 8.33
C ALA A 219 1.10 22.49 9.11
N GLU A 220 -0.05 22.25 8.47
CA GLU A 220 -1.16 21.49 9.06
C GLU A 220 -0.80 20.02 9.28
N ILE A 221 -0.12 19.38 8.32
CA ILE A 221 0.39 18.01 8.45
C ILE A 221 1.35 17.91 9.64
N GLN A 222 2.26 18.87 9.78
CA GLN A 222 3.22 18.92 10.89
C GLN A 222 2.52 19.17 12.23
N GLU A 223 1.54 20.07 12.27
CA GLU A 223 0.73 20.35 13.46
C GLU A 223 -0.06 19.11 13.90
N GLN A 224 -0.76 18.44 12.97
CA GLN A 224 -1.51 17.22 13.21
C GLN A 224 -0.61 16.09 13.72
N ALA A 225 0.53 15.86 13.06
CA ALA A 225 1.50 14.85 13.46
C ALA A 225 2.07 15.14 14.86
N SER A 226 2.42 16.40 15.14
CA SER A 226 2.95 16.81 16.45
C SER A 226 1.91 16.70 17.57
N THR A 227 0.66 17.05 17.28
CA THR A 227 -0.47 16.97 18.22
C THR A 227 -0.81 15.52 18.52
N ALA A 228 -0.83 14.67 17.50
CA ALA A 228 -1.05 13.24 17.65
C ALA A 228 0.02 12.58 18.53
N ARG A 229 1.28 12.96 18.32
CA ARG A 229 2.39 12.52 19.16
C ARG A 229 2.26 12.98 20.62
N LYS A 230 1.84 14.23 20.87
CA LYS A 230 1.68 14.77 22.24
C LYS A 230 0.49 14.16 22.97
N ASN A 231 -0.62 13.95 22.26
CA ASN A 231 -1.89 13.53 22.85
C ASN A 231 -2.10 12.01 22.80
N TYR A 232 -1.11 11.25 22.31
CA TYR A 232 -1.24 9.83 22.00
C TYR A 232 -2.47 9.52 21.13
N SER A 233 -2.87 10.48 20.29
CA SER A 233 -4.03 10.32 19.43
C SER A 233 -3.63 9.74 18.08
N LYS A 234 -4.58 9.11 17.40
CA LYS A 234 -4.34 8.49 16.11
C LYS A 234 -4.26 9.57 15.03
N TRP A 235 -3.15 9.57 14.30
CA TRP A 235 -3.02 10.27 13.02
C TRP A 235 -2.97 9.27 11.89
N ASP A 236 -3.65 9.56 10.78
CA ASP A 236 -3.76 8.64 9.64
C ASP A 236 -2.57 8.74 8.68
N GLY A 237 -1.67 9.72 8.86
CA GLY A 237 -0.48 9.91 8.04
C GLY A 237 -0.75 10.55 6.67
N VAL A 238 0.24 10.46 5.79
CA VAL A 238 0.14 10.89 4.39
C VAL A 238 -0.01 9.65 3.52
N THR A 239 -0.99 9.66 2.62
CA THR A 239 -1.21 8.55 1.68
C THR A 239 -0.84 8.96 0.26
N CYS A 240 0.00 8.18 -0.38
CA CYS A 240 0.39 8.30 -1.78
C CYS A 240 0.29 6.92 -2.44
N SER A 241 0.84 6.78 -3.65
CA SER A 241 0.95 5.49 -4.32
C SER A 241 2.31 5.31 -4.98
N LEU A 242 2.81 4.08 -5.02
CA LEU A 242 3.97 3.71 -5.82
C LEU A 242 3.66 3.72 -7.32
N VAL A 243 2.38 3.72 -7.73
CA VAL A 243 1.98 3.78 -9.14
C VAL A 243 1.84 5.24 -9.57
N GLU A 244 2.56 5.65 -10.63
CA GLU A 244 2.42 7.01 -11.17
C GLU A 244 1.29 7.12 -12.19
N ASN A 245 1.14 6.10 -13.03
CA ASN A 245 0.08 5.99 -14.04
C ASN A 245 -0.19 4.51 -14.37
N VAL A 246 -1.35 4.26 -14.96
CA VAL A 246 -1.74 2.94 -15.46
C VAL A 246 -2.14 3.05 -16.91
N GLU A 247 -1.50 2.27 -17.77
CA GLU A 247 -1.95 2.09 -19.15
C GLU A 247 -2.91 0.91 -19.23
N ILE A 248 -4.12 1.12 -19.75
CA ILE A 248 -5.10 0.04 -19.96
C ILE A 248 -5.29 -0.15 -21.46
N LYS A 249 -4.83 -1.29 -21.99
CA LYS A 249 -4.76 -1.55 -23.43
C LYS A 249 -6.10 -1.95 -24.03
N ASN A 250 -6.38 -1.50 -25.25
CA ASN A 250 -7.51 -1.97 -26.03
C ASN A 250 -7.41 -3.48 -26.29
N ILE A 251 -8.56 -4.14 -26.39
CA ILE A 251 -8.61 -5.53 -26.85
C ILE A 251 -8.79 -5.53 -28.35
N SER A 252 -7.89 -6.20 -29.06
CA SER A 252 -8.05 -6.48 -30.49
C SER A 252 -8.85 -7.78 -30.67
N ALA A 253 -9.99 -7.70 -31.35
CA ALA A 253 -10.81 -8.86 -31.69
C ALA A 253 -11.10 -8.88 -33.19
N LYS A 254 -11.43 -10.06 -33.75
CA LYS A 254 -11.92 -10.17 -35.12
C LYS A 254 -13.44 -10.26 -35.12
N ALA A 255 -14.09 -9.40 -35.90
CA ALA A 255 -15.52 -9.49 -36.15
C ALA A 255 -15.83 -10.68 -37.08
N ALA A 256 -17.12 -11.01 -37.22
CA ALA A 256 -17.58 -12.16 -38.01
C ALA A 256 -17.20 -12.07 -39.49
N ASP A 257 -16.99 -10.85 -40.00
CA ASP A 257 -16.52 -10.54 -41.35
C ASP A 257 -14.98 -10.60 -41.51
N GLY A 258 -14.25 -10.93 -40.43
CA GLY A 258 -12.79 -10.98 -40.40
C GLY A 258 -12.10 -9.65 -40.13
N VAL A 259 -12.83 -8.55 -40.00
CA VAL A 259 -12.28 -7.21 -39.73
C VAL A 259 -11.79 -7.12 -38.28
N SER A 260 -10.60 -6.52 -38.08
CA SER A 260 -10.07 -6.28 -36.73
C SER A 260 -10.76 -5.09 -36.09
N ILE A 261 -11.40 -5.31 -34.95
CA ILE A 261 -12.04 -4.28 -34.13
C ILE A 261 -11.20 -4.02 -32.87
N GLN A 262 -11.13 -2.76 -32.46
CA GLN A 262 -10.52 -2.34 -31.21
C GLN A 262 -11.63 -2.07 -30.20
N ILE A 263 -11.66 -2.85 -29.13
CA ILE A 263 -12.58 -2.64 -28.01
C ILE A 263 -11.83 -1.77 -26.99
N PRO A 264 -12.31 -0.55 -26.69
CA PRO A 264 -11.70 0.28 -25.66
C PRO A 264 -12.04 -0.23 -24.26
N PRO A 265 -11.19 0.04 -23.25
CA PRO A 265 -11.49 -0.34 -21.88
C PRO A 265 -12.73 0.38 -21.35
N PRO A 266 -13.60 -0.29 -20.57
CA PRO A 266 -14.73 0.35 -19.90
C PRO A 266 -14.30 1.10 -18.64
N ALA A 267 -13.02 1.45 -18.52
CA ALA A 267 -12.39 1.97 -17.32
C ALA A 267 -11.67 3.29 -17.62
N LYS A 268 -11.67 4.21 -16.66
CA LYS A 268 -10.89 5.45 -16.71
C LYS A 268 -9.85 5.45 -15.60
N SER A 269 -8.59 5.74 -15.94
CA SER A 269 -7.48 5.82 -15.00
C SER A 269 -7.10 7.28 -14.71
N PHE A 270 -6.78 7.58 -13.45
CA PHE A 270 -6.30 8.86 -12.94
C PHE A 270 -5.12 8.58 -12.02
N GLY A 271 -3.91 8.52 -12.60
CA GLY A 271 -2.74 8.05 -11.88
C GLY A 271 -2.91 6.59 -11.44
N HIS A 272 -2.91 6.33 -10.13
CA HIS A 272 -3.08 5.01 -9.54
C HIS A 272 -4.54 4.62 -9.25
N VAL A 273 -5.50 5.51 -9.50
CA VAL A 273 -6.93 5.26 -9.31
C VAL A 273 -7.53 4.83 -10.65
N ILE A 274 -8.28 3.74 -10.65
CA ILE A 274 -9.05 3.27 -11.81
C ILE A 274 -10.52 3.23 -11.42
N HIS A 275 -11.33 3.93 -12.17
CA HIS A 275 -12.77 3.91 -12.02
C HIS A 275 -13.41 3.09 -13.13
N ILE A 276 -14.33 2.20 -12.74
CA ILE A 276 -15.16 1.42 -13.66
C ILE A 276 -16.62 1.72 -13.31
N PRO A 277 -17.43 2.22 -14.27
CA PRO A 277 -18.84 2.48 -14.05
C PRO A 277 -19.56 1.25 -13.49
N ASP A 278 -20.44 1.49 -12.53
CA ASP A 278 -21.24 0.47 -11.82
C ASP A 278 -20.46 -0.58 -11.03
N PHE A 279 -19.15 -0.72 -11.22
CA PHE A 279 -18.27 -1.60 -10.45
C PHE A 279 -17.69 -0.89 -9.22
N GLY A 280 -17.10 0.29 -9.41
CA GLY A 280 -16.49 1.09 -8.34
C GLY A 280 -15.06 1.55 -8.64
N ASN A 281 -14.30 1.82 -7.57
CA ASN A 281 -12.94 2.33 -7.63
C ASN A 281 -11.91 1.28 -7.25
N ILE A 282 -10.79 1.28 -7.96
CA ILE A 282 -9.62 0.43 -7.73
C ILE A 282 -8.43 1.35 -7.48
N PHE A 283 -7.69 1.07 -6.42
CA PHE A 283 -6.49 1.81 -6.05
C PHE A 283 -5.31 0.87 -6.10
N LEU A 284 -4.27 1.26 -6.83
CA LEU A 284 -3.06 0.45 -6.97
C LEU A 284 -1.93 0.98 -6.08
N ALA A 285 -1.23 0.06 -5.41
CA ALA A 285 -0.01 0.27 -4.63
C ALA A 285 -0.03 1.50 -3.70
N GLU A 286 -1.12 1.67 -2.95
CA GLU A 286 -1.24 2.79 -2.00
C GLU A 286 -0.25 2.62 -0.85
N LEU A 287 0.57 3.64 -0.64
CA LEU A 287 1.53 3.75 0.45
C LEU A 287 1.05 4.81 1.43
N THR A 288 0.70 4.39 2.64
CA THR A 288 0.47 5.30 3.77
C THR A 288 1.73 5.35 4.62
N VAL A 289 2.26 6.56 4.81
CA VAL A 289 3.40 6.81 5.67
C VAL A 289 2.94 7.60 6.88
N ASN A 290 3.25 7.08 8.06
CA ASN A 290 2.90 7.67 9.34
C ASN A 290 4.12 7.60 10.26
N HIS A 291 4.81 8.74 10.40
CA HIS A 291 6.14 8.81 10.99
C HIS A 291 7.07 7.77 10.36
N ASN A 292 7.65 6.88 11.18
CA ASN A 292 8.51 5.81 10.72
C ASN A 292 7.75 4.52 10.33
N SER A 293 6.42 4.57 10.16
CA SER A 293 5.61 3.42 9.73
C SER A 293 5.23 3.54 8.26
N TYR A 294 5.41 2.45 7.52
CA TYR A 294 5.12 2.34 6.09
C TYR A 294 4.13 1.22 5.87
N LYS A 295 2.94 1.57 5.39
CA LYS A 295 1.89 0.61 5.05
C LYS A 295 1.64 0.64 3.55
N LEU A 296 1.92 -0.46 2.87
CA LEU A 296 1.66 -0.65 1.44
C LEU A 296 0.45 -1.58 1.26
N THR A 297 -0.50 -1.17 0.41
CA THR A 297 -1.63 -2.00 -0.03
C THR A 297 -1.64 -2.05 -1.55
N MET A 298 -1.42 -3.22 -2.15
CA MET A 298 -1.27 -3.33 -3.61
C MET A 298 -2.56 -3.12 -4.37
N ILE A 299 -3.67 -3.67 -3.90
CA ILE A 299 -4.98 -3.41 -4.48
C ILE A 299 -5.94 -3.10 -3.35
N ARG A 300 -6.50 -1.89 -3.37
CA ARG A 300 -7.67 -1.56 -2.56
C ARG A 300 -8.86 -1.37 -3.48
N LEU A 301 -10.00 -1.92 -3.07
CA LEU A 301 -11.24 -1.89 -3.81
C LEU A 301 -12.29 -1.14 -3.00
N GLU A 302 -13.03 -0.26 -3.66
CA GLU A 302 -14.28 0.31 -3.18
C GLU A 302 -15.36 -0.08 -4.18
N LEU A 303 -16.07 -1.15 -3.87
CA LEU A 303 -17.09 -1.74 -4.73
C LEU A 303 -18.40 -0.97 -4.57
N GLY A 304 -18.94 -0.48 -5.68
CA GLY A 304 -20.24 0.19 -5.77
C GLY A 304 -21.32 -0.65 -6.43
N CYS A 305 -21.02 -1.92 -6.72
CA CYS A 305 -21.86 -2.85 -7.48
C CYS A 305 -22.73 -3.75 -6.58
N LEU A 306 -23.20 -4.88 -7.15
CA LEU A 306 -23.88 -5.97 -6.45
C LEU A 306 -23.13 -6.45 -5.20
N ALA A 307 -21.80 -6.34 -5.20
CA ALA A 307 -20.94 -6.67 -4.07
C ALA A 307 -20.46 -5.42 -3.30
N ALA A 308 -21.36 -4.46 -3.03
CA ALA A 308 -20.99 -3.18 -2.43
C ALA A 308 -20.16 -3.36 -1.14
N GLY A 309 -19.05 -2.65 -1.01
CA GLY A 309 -18.13 -2.84 0.10
C GLY A 309 -16.71 -2.38 -0.18
N SER A 310 -15.77 -2.86 0.63
CA SER A 310 -14.35 -2.59 0.42
C SER A 310 -13.50 -3.83 0.69
N ALA A 311 -12.40 -3.94 -0.04
CA ALA A 311 -11.40 -4.98 0.17
C ALA A 311 -9.98 -4.43 0.00
N SER A 312 -9.02 -5.05 0.64
CA SER A 312 -7.60 -4.75 0.53
C SER A 312 -6.83 -6.05 0.33
N LEU A 313 -5.95 -6.06 -0.66
CA LEU A 313 -5.22 -7.21 -1.14
C LEU A 313 -3.73 -6.91 -1.13
N ALA A 314 -2.96 -7.93 -0.75
CA ALA A 314 -1.51 -7.87 -0.59
C ALA A 314 -1.08 -6.63 0.20
N THR A 315 -1.35 -6.65 1.51
CA THR A 315 -1.03 -5.56 2.43
C THR A 315 0.19 -5.90 3.28
N CYS A 316 1.12 -4.96 3.38
CA CYS A 316 2.26 -5.00 4.27
C CYS A 316 2.30 -3.74 5.14
N ASN A 317 2.77 -3.88 6.38
CA ASN A 317 3.09 -2.77 7.26
C ASN A 317 4.43 -3.07 7.93
N VAL A 318 5.32 -2.09 7.96
CA VAL A 318 6.59 -2.16 8.68
C VAL A 318 6.77 -0.86 9.45
N ASN A 319 7.28 -0.96 10.67
CA ASN A 319 7.70 0.22 11.40
C ASN A 319 9.21 0.43 11.28
N GLY A 320 9.62 1.57 11.83
CA GLY A 320 10.99 1.83 12.09
C GLY A 320 11.21 2.52 13.43
N ARG A 321 11.46 1.76 14.50
CA ARG A 321 11.77 2.35 15.80
C ARG A 321 13.10 1.83 16.34
N GLY A 322 14.15 2.64 16.18
CA GLY A 322 15.42 2.44 16.88
C GLY A 322 15.33 2.80 18.38
N SER A 323 16.21 2.22 19.20
CA SER A 323 16.26 2.42 20.66
C SER A 323 16.59 3.87 21.10
N GLY A 324 17.02 4.76 20.20
CA GLY A 324 17.41 6.14 20.52
C GLY A 324 16.26 7.11 20.84
N GLY A 325 15.03 6.61 20.99
CA GLY A 325 13.84 7.38 21.29
C GLY A 325 13.10 6.84 22.52
N SER A 326 13.72 6.96 23.69
CA SER A 326 13.00 6.95 24.96
C SER A 326 11.95 8.08 24.93
N VAL A 327 10.72 7.72 24.63
CA VAL A 327 9.61 8.31 25.37
C VAL A 327 9.14 7.15 26.22
N THR A 328 9.66 7.13 27.44
CA THR A 328 9.10 6.40 28.58
C THR A 328 7.58 6.64 28.66
N PRO A 329 6.83 5.67 29.21
CA PRO A 329 5.37 5.56 29.11
C PRO A 329 4.59 6.82 29.53
#